data_AF-A0A9W4X2T4-F1
#
_entry.id   AF-A0A9W4X2T4-F1
#
_cell.length_a   1.000
_cell.length_b   1.000
_cell.length_c   1.000
_cell.angle_alpha   90.00
_cell.angle_beta   90.00
_cell.angle_gamma   90.00
#
_symmetry.space_group_name_H-M   'P 1'
#
loop_
_entity.id
_entity.type
_entity.pdbx_description
1 polymer ?
#
loop_
_entity_poly.entity_id
_entity_poly.type
_entity_poly.pdbx_seq_one_letter_code
_entity_poly.pdbx_strand_id
1 'polypeptide(L)'
;KYDQSRINYPTHQSPMSRSQIDYIWSSAEVVSNFMSCDVLDVDPSLSDHFLITFNVENFLDIRNNKRNIPSKKIYDYDKMTDDK
;
A
#
# COMPACT_ATOMS: atom_id res chain seq x y z
N LYS A 1 -20.84 -20.79 16.80
CA LYS A 1 -19.88 -19.87 17.45
C LYS A 1 -18.49 -20.20 16.89
N TYR A 2 -18.17 -19.70 15.69
CA TYR A 2 -16.90 -19.95 15.03
C TYR A 2 -16.09 -18.64 14.99
N ASP A 3 -14.79 -18.73 15.20
CA ASP A 3 -13.75 -17.73 14.90
C ASP A 3 -13.46 -16.54 15.83
N GLN A 4 -13.97 -16.47 17.06
CA GLN A 4 -13.53 -15.41 18.00
C GLN A 4 -12.04 -15.49 18.40
N SER A 5 -11.38 -16.63 18.21
CA SER A 5 -9.98 -16.84 18.63
C SER A 5 -8.96 -16.84 17.50
N ARG A 6 -9.36 -16.58 16.24
CA ARG A 6 -8.46 -16.75 15.08
C ARG A 6 -7.84 -15.47 14.55
N ILE A 7 -8.38 -14.30 14.90
CA ILE A 7 -7.98 -13.06 14.25
C ILE A 7 -7.52 -12.07 15.32
N ASN A 8 -6.21 -12.02 15.52
CA ASN A 8 -5.58 -11.07 16.46
C ASN A 8 -5.64 -9.62 15.95
N TYR A 9 -5.89 -9.42 14.64
CA TYR A 9 -5.93 -8.10 13.98
C TYR A 9 -7.00 -8.07 12.88
N PRO A 10 -8.30 -7.99 13.24
CA PRO A 10 -9.37 -7.89 12.25
C PRO A 10 -9.25 -6.57 11.49
N THR A 11 -9.64 -6.53 10.23
CA THR A 11 -9.63 -5.30 9.40
C THR A 11 -11.05 -4.88 9.01
N HIS A 12 -12.04 -5.72 9.28
CA HIS A 12 -13.44 -5.49 9.01
C HIS A 12 -14.31 -6.06 10.14
N GLN A 13 -15.39 -5.36 10.46
CA GLN A 13 -16.36 -5.73 11.47
C GLN A 13 -17.79 -5.68 10.90
N SER A 14 -18.37 -6.87 10.72
CA SER A 14 -19.81 -7.01 10.46
C SER A 14 -20.61 -7.01 11.76
N PRO A 15 -21.95 -6.88 11.72
CA PRO A 15 -22.80 -6.98 12.90
C PRO A 15 -22.64 -8.28 13.71
N MET A 16 -22.15 -9.36 13.09
CA MET A 16 -22.10 -10.69 13.69
C MET A 16 -20.71 -11.29 13.77
N SER A 17 -19.72 -10.69 13.11
CA SER A 17 -18.38 -11.27 12.99
C SER A 17 -17.31 -10.22 12.72
N ARG A 18 -16.08 -10.55 13.10
CA ARG A 18 -14.89 -9.81 12.71
C ARG A 18 -14.08 -10.66 11.73
N SER A 19 -13.50 -10.01 10.72
CA SER A 19 -12.74 -10.67 9.67
C SER A 19 -11.51 -9.87 9.28
N GLN A 20 -10.47 -10.54 8.78
CA GLN A 20 -9.30 -9.90 8.18
C GLN A 20 -9.38 -10.14 6.67
N ILE A 21 -9.81 -9.12 5.93
CA ILE A 21 -10.05 -9.20 4.49
C ILE A 21 -9.28 -8.14 3.70
N ASP A 22 -8.64 -7.21 4.40
CA ASP A 22 -7.88 -6.12 3.81
C ASP A 22 -6.39 -6.40 3.99
N TYR A 23 -5.64 -6.35 2.89
CA TYR A 23 -4.24 -6.72 2.84
C TYR A 23 -3.42 -5.68 2.08
N ILE A 24 -2.19 -5.44 2.54
CA ILE A 24 -1.21 -4.60 1.85
C ILE A 24 -0.15 -5.53 1.29
N TRP A 25 -0.07 -5.62 -0.04
CA TRP A 25 0.94 -6.40 -0.72
C TRP A 25 2.03 -5.49 -1.26
N SER A 26 3.28 -5.91 -1.12
CA SER A 26 4.43 -5.15 -1.58
C SER A 26 5.55 -6.08 -2.05
N SER A 27 6.54 -5.54 -2.75
CA SER A 27 7.71 -6.32 -3.16
C SER A 27 8.59 -6.65 -1.95
N ALA A 28 9.38 -7.72 -2.05
CA ALA A 28 10.23 -8.18 -0.94
C ALA A 28 11.21 -7.09 -0.48
N GLU A 29 11.72 -6.26 -1.40
CA GLU A 29 12.63 -5.16 -1.13
C GLU A 29 11.99 -4.04 -0.30
N VAL A 30 10.68 -3.82 -0.49
CA VAL A 30 9.95 -2.80 0.27
C VAL A 30 9.56 -3.36 1.64
N VAL A 31 9.18 -4.64 1.70
CA VAL A 31 8.83 -5.33 2.97
C VAL A 31 10.01 -5.36 3.94
N SER A 32 11.27 -5.49 3.46
CA SER A 32 12.44 -5.45 4.35
C SER A 32 12.65 -4.11 5.05
N ASN A 33 11.97 -3.05 4.60
CA ASN A 33 12.02 -1.72 5.21
C ASN A 33 10.74 -1.40 6.03
N PHE A 34 9.88 -2.38 6.28
CA PHE A 34 8.69 -2.19 7.11
C PHE A 34 9.08 -2.08 8.59
N MET A 35 8.63 -1.01 9.23
CA MET A 35 8.91 -0.70 10.62
C MET A 35 7.78 -1.13 11.54
N SER A 36 6.53 -0.83 11.15
CA SER A 36 5.34 -1.21 11.90
C SER A 36 4.13 -1.36 10.98
N CYS A 37 3.13 -2.12 11.44
CA CYS A 37 1.82 -2.25 10.81
C CYS A 37 0.79 -2.39 11.93
N ASP A 38 -0.13 -1.43 11.98
CA ASP A 38 -1.11 -1.27 13.05
C ASP A 38 -2.51 -1.17 12.44
N VAL A 39 -3.50 -1.68 13.17
CA VAL A 39 -4.91 -1.54 12.84
C VAL A 39 -5.55 -0.57 13.82
N LEU A 40 -6.16 0.47 13.30
CA LEU A 40 -6.81 1.52 14.07
C LEU A 40 -8.33 1.41 13.92
N ASP A 41 -9.03 1.46 15.04
CA ASP A 41 -10.48 1.49 15.05
C ASP A 41 -11.00 2.78 14.39
N VAL A 42 -12.04 2.64 13.58
CA VAL A 42 -12.76 3.75 12.96
C VAL A 42 -14.17 3.78 13.53
N ASP A 43 -14.76 4.97 13.62
CA ASP A 43 -16.15 5.11 14.02
C ASP A 43 -17.04 4.24 13.09
N PRO A 44 -17.82 3.27 13.64
CA PRO A 44 -18.67 2.40 12.84
C PRO A 44 -19.75 3.13 12.01
N SER A 45 -20.05 4.39 12.33
CA SER A 45 -20.95 5.22 11.52
C SER A 45 -20.29 5.71 10.22
N LEU A 46 -18.96 5.69 10.14
CA LEU A 46 -18.18 6.08 8.96
C LEU A 46 -17.79 4.88 8.11
N SER A 47 -17.42 3.76 8.72
CA SER A 47 -17.06 2.54 8.01
C SER A 47 -17.14 1.31 8.91
N ASP A 48 -17.50 0.17 8.31
CA ASP A 48 -17.37 -1.17 8.88
C ASP A 48 -15.95 -1.75 8.73
N HIS A 49 -15.04 -1.04 8.07
CA HIS A 49 -13.62 -1.36 7.99
C HIS A 49 -12.80 -0.56 9.01
N PHE A 50 -11.79 -1.22 9.56
CA PHE A 50 -10.75 -0.57 10.35
C PHE A 50 -9.69 0.03 9.43
N LEU A 51 -8.99 1.05 9.93
CA LEU A 51 -7.92 1.70 9.18
C LEU A 51 -6.61 0.93 9.39
N ILE A 52 -5.93 0.58 8.31
CA ILE A 52 -4.60 -0.05 8.37
C ILE A 52 -3.54 1.01 8.13
N THR A 53 -2.64 1.18 9.09
CA THR A 53 -1.48 2.06 8.97
C THR A 53 -0.21 1.24 9.00
N PHE A 54 0.73 1.57 8.11
CA PHE A 54 2.03 0.92 8.09
C PHE A 54 3.12 1.98 7.88
N ASN A 55 4.27 1.76 8.50
CA ASN A 55 5.42 2.63 8.38
C ASN A 55 6.52 1.92 7.61
N VAL A 56 7.07 2.60 6.61
CA VAL A 56 8.16 2.08 5.77
C VAL A 56 9.30 3.07 5.81
N GLU A 57 10.45 2.62 6.27
CA GLU A 57 11.65 3.43 6.21
C GLU A 57 12.15 3.55 4.76
N ASN A 58 12.77 4.67 4.40
CA ASN A 58 13.42 4.85 3.09
C ASN A 58 12.50 4.62 1.88
N PHE A 59 11.16 4.65 2.03
CA PHE A 59 10.21 4.41 0.95
C PHE A 59 10.42 5.34 -0.26
N LEU A 60 10.86 6.57 -0.01
CA LEU A 60 11.16 7.58 -1.02
C LEU A 60 12.67 7.80 -1.24
N ASP A 61 13.54 7.04 -0.59
CA ASP A 61 14.98 7.15 -0.85
C ASP A 61 15.27 6.55 -2.23
N ILE A 62 15.42 7.43 -3.21
CA ILE A 62 15.69 7.11 -4.62
C ILE A 62 17.05 6.41 -4.77
N ARG A 63 17.97 6.58 -3.81
CA ARG A 63 19.27 5.88 -3.81
C ARG A 63 19.09 4.39 -3.59
N ASN A 64 18.10 4.02 -2.78
CA ASN A 64 17.79 2.62 -2.43
C ASN A 64 16.68 2.06 -3.32
N ASN A 65 15.80 2.91 -3.83
CA ASN A 65 14.78 2.57 -4.81
C ASN A 65 15.30 2.88 -6.21
N LYS A 66 16.03 1.94 -6.82
CA LYS A 66 16.21 1.92 -8.29
C LYS A 66 14.84 1.70 -8.93
N ARG A 67 14.00 2.73 -8.95
CA ARG A 67 12.91 2.78 -9.91
C ARG A 67 13.59 2.83 -11.26
N ASN A 68 13.52 1.73 -12.01
CA ASN A 68 13.63 1.76 -13.46
C ASN A 68 12.42 2.57 -13.99
N ILE A 69 12.37 3.87 -13.66
CA ILE A 69 11.48 4.78 -14.36
C ILE A 69 12.09 4.81 -15.75
N PRO A 70 11.38 4.38 -16.80
CA PRO A 70 11.80 4.72 -18.14
C PRO A 70 11.82 6.24 -18.13
N SER A 71 13.01 6.85 -18.16
CA SER A 71 13.16 8.28 -18.31
C SER A 71 12.24 8.64 -19.46
N LYS A 72 11.18 9.40 -19.17
CA LYS A 72 10.18 9.83 -20.15
C LYS A 72 10.97 10.20 -21.39
N LYS A 73 10.80 9.46 -22.50
CA LYS A 73 11.52 9.76 -23.74
C LYS A 73 11.28 11.24 -23.99
N ILE A 74 12.33 12.05 -23.81
CA ILE A 74 12.26 13.45 -24.19
C ILE A 74 12.12 13.37 -25.69
N TYR A 75 10.90 13.61 -26.19
CA TYR A 75 10.70 13.75 -27.61
C TYR A 75 11.47 15.00 -28.00
N ASP A 76 12.56 14.78 -28.74
CA ASP A 76 13.39 15.82 -29.32
C ASP A 76 12.61 16.44 -30.47
N TYR A 77 11.83 17.49 -30.17
CA TYR A 77 10.98 18.18 -31.14
C TYR A 77 11.81 18.87 -32.23
N ASP A 78 13.11 19.10 -32.02
CA ASP A 78 14.00 19.68 -33.02
C ASP A 78 14.31 18.70 -34.17
N LYS A 79 13.95 17.42 -34.03
CA LYS A 79 14.03 16.40 -35.09
C LYS A 79 12.72 16.17 -35.83
N MET A 80 11.68 16.97 -35.57
CA MET A 80 10.42 16.95 -36.31
C MET A 80 10.36 18.06 -37.38
N THR A 81 11.47 18.32 -38.08
CA THR A 81 11.40 19.03 -39.37
C THR A 81 11.06 18.01 -40.44
N ASP A 82 9.78 17.96 -40.81
CA ASP A 82 9.35 17.43 -42.11
C ASP A 82 9.95 18.35 -43.18
N ASP A 83 11.18 18.09 -43.61
CA ASP A 83 11.72 18.67 -44.84
C ASP A 83 10.93 18.08 -46.02
N LYS A 84 10.03 18.89 -46.56
CA LYS A 84 9.33 18.69 -47.83
C LYS A 84 10.10 19.31 -48.99
#